data_AF-A0A377XQD3-F1
#
_entry.id   AF-A0A377XQD3-F1
#
_cell.length_a   1.000
_cell.length_b   1.000
_cell.length_c   1.000
_cell.angle_alpha   90.00
_cell.angle_beta   90.00
_cell.angle_gamma   90.00
#
_symmetry.space_group_name_H-M   'P 1'
#
loop_
_entity.id
_entity.type
_entity.pdbx_description
1 polymer ?
#
loop_
_entity_poly.entity_id
_entity_poly.type
_entity_poly.pdbx_seq_one_letter_code
_entity_poly.pdbx_strand_id
1 'polypeptide(L)' 'MTRPAIIINELDAERIDRLLEQPAFANSPVADALNEELDRAQMLAPEAMPHDVVT' A
#
# COMPACT_ATOMS: atom_id res chain seq x y z
N MET A 1 6.94 9.69 15.45
CA MET A 1 7.07 10.41 14.16
C MET A 1 6.22 9.69 13.14
N THR A 2 5.41 10.40 12.37
CA THR A 2 4.65 9.80 11.27
C THR A 2 5.62 9.49 10.12
N ARG A 3 5.49 8.31 9.52
CA ARG A 3 6.27 7.90 8.34
C ARG A 3 5.82 8.75 7.14
N PRO A 4 6.67 8.95 6.11
CA PRO A 4 6.22 9.54 4.85
C PRO A 4 5.10 8.69 4.22
N ALA A 5 4.26 9.28 3.36
CA ALA A 5 3.26 8.53 2.61
C ALA A 5 3.94 7.59 1.60
N ILE A 6 3.39 6.38 1.46
CA ILE A 6 3.85 5.42 0.44
C ILE A 6 3.41 5.94 -0.93
N ILE A 7 4.26 5.80 -1.93
CA ILE A 7 3.92 5.99 -3.34
C ILE A 7 3.73 4.60 -3.92
N ILE A 8 2.57 4.35 -4.51
CA ILE A 8 2.21 3.05 -5.09
C ILE A 8 1.38 3.27 -6.35
N ASN A 9 1.45 2.34 -7.29
CA ASN A 9 0.54 2.39 -8.43
C ASN A 9 -0.86 1.87 -8.07
N GLU A 10 -1.85 2.25 -8.86
CA GLU A 10 -3.26 1.89 -8.61
C GLU A 10 -3.52 0.37 -8.60
N LEU A 11 -2.84 -0.37 -9.49
CA LEU A 11 -3.02 -1.82 -9.62
C LEU A 11 -2.47 -2.57 -8.39
N ASP A 12 -1.29 -2.18 -7.91
CA ASP A 12 -0.66 -2.79 -6.76
C ASP A 12 -1.36 -2.39 -5.46
N ALA A 13 -1.92 -1.19 -5.37
CA ALA A 13 -2.80 -0.82 -4.27
C ALA A 13 -3.98 -1.80 -4.16
N GLU A 14 -4.69 -2.07 -5.25
CA GLU A 14 -5.81 -3.02 -5.27
C GLU A 14 -5.38 -4.47 -4.99
N ARG A 15 -4.18 -4.86 -5.44
CA ARG A 15 -3.65 -6.21 -5.17
C ARG A 15 -3.28 -6.40 -3.70
N ILE A 16 -2.69 -5.38 -3.08
CA ILE A 16 -2.33 -5.43 -1.66
C ILE A 16 -3.60 -5.36 -0.81
N ASP A 17 -4.56 -4.51 -1.15
CA ASP A 17 -5.84 -4.41 -0.43
C ASP A 17 -6.53 -5.78 -0.35
N ARG A 18 -6.73 -6.45 -1.50
CA ARG A 18 -7.27 -7.81 -1.56
C ARG A 18 -6.42 -8.86 -0.83
N LEU A 19 -5.11 -8.66 -0.75
CA LEU A 19 -4.23 -9.55 0.01
C LEU A 19 -4.49 -9.39 1.51
N LEU A 20 -4.61 -8.16 2.01
CA LEU A 20 -4.80 -7.85 3.42
C LEU A 20 -6.20 -8.22 3.92
N GLU A 21 -7.20 -8.29 3.05
CA GLU A 21 -8.53 -8.83 3.37
C GLU A 21 -8.54 -10.35 3.66
N GLN A 22 -7.46 -11.08 3.34
CA GLN A 22 -7.43 -12.53 3.57
C GLN A 22 -7.40 -12.84 5.07
N PRO A 23 -8.13 -13.89 5.53
CA PRO A 23 -8.21 -14.22 6.95
C PRO A 23 -6.86 -14.60 7.58
N ALA A 24 -5.87 -14.98 6.77
CA ALA A 24 -4.50 -15.23 7.20
C ALA A 24 -3.83 -13.98 7.81
N PHE A 25 -4.29 -12.78 7.47
CA PHE A 25 -3.70 -11.51 7.92
C PHE A 25 -4.58 -10.72 8.91
N ALA A 26 -5.78 -11.22 9.23
CA ALA A 26 -6.79 -10.49 10.02
C ALA A 26 -6.34 -10.06 11.44
N ASN A 27 -5.27 -10.65 11.98
CA ASN A 27 -4.69 -10.27 13.29
C ASN A 27 -3.20 -9.90 13.18
N SER A 28 -2.73 -9.58 11.97
CA SER A 28 -1.34 -9.22 11.74
C SER A 28 -1.15 -7.73 12.04
N PRO A 29 -0.31 -7.36 13.03
CA PRO A 29 -0.05 -5.95 13.31
C PRO A 29 0.61 -5.23 12.12
N VAL A 30 1.25 -5.99 11.23
CA VAL A 30 1.81 -5.44 9.98
C VAL A 30 0.71 -5.16 8.96
N ALA A 31 -0.35 -5.98 8.92
CA ALA A 31 -1.48 -5.77 8.02
C ALA A 31 -2.28 -4.53 8.43
N ASP A 32 -2.57 -4.39 9.74
CA ASP A 32 -3.24 -3.20 10.29
C ASP A 32 -2.46 -1.93 9.96
N ALA A 33 -1.15 -1.95 10.24
CA ALA A 33 -0.27 -0.83 9.96
C ALA A 33 -0.09 -0.57 8.45
N LEU A 34 -0.29 -1.56 7.57
CA LEU A 34 -0.20 -1.35 6.12
C LEU A 34 -1.52 -0.80 5.56
N ASN A 35 -2.67 -1.25 6.06
CA ASN A 35 -3.98 -0.69 5.73
C ASN A 35 -4.04 0.83 6.02
N GLU A 36 -3.61 1.24 7.22
CA GLU A 36 -3.53 2.67 7.58
C GLU A 36 -2.60 3.48 6.65
N GLU A 37 -1.61 2.84 6.04
CA GLU A 37 -0.69 3.49 5.11
C GLU A 37 -1.25 3.59 3.71
N LEU A 38 -1.99 2.56 3.27
CA LEU A 38 -2.69 2.56 1.99
C LEU A 38 -3.78 3.64 1.97
N ASP A 39 -4.50 3.84 3.08
CA ASP A 39 -5.51 4.90 3.24
C ASP A 39 -4.97 6.31 2.99
N ARG A 40 -3.67 6.52 3.21
CA ARG A 40 -2.98 7.82 3.05
C ARG A 40 -1.92 7.78 1.94
N ALA A 41 -1.91 6.74 1.12
CA ALA A 41 -0.92 6.56 0.06
C ALA A 41 -1.14 7.55 -1.09
N GLN A 42 -0.04 7.91 -1.74
CA GLN A 42 -0.09 8.61 -3.02
C GLN A 42 -0.19 7.57 -4.13
N MET A 43 -1.40 7.42 -4.68
CA MET A 43 -1.64 6.55 -5.83
C MET A 43 -1.31 7.28 -7.14
N LEU A 44 -0.56 6.61 -8.01
CA LEU A 44 -0.21 7.10 -9.34
C LEU A 44 -0.53 6.05 -10.40
N ALA A 45 -0.75 6.49 -11.64
CA ALA A 45 -0.77 5.57 -12.77
C ALA A 45 0.61 4.88 -12.91
N PRO A 46 0.69 3.62 -13.37
CA PRO A 46 1.95 2.91 -13.56
C PRO A 46 2.98 3.69 -14.40
N GLU A 47 2.54 4.40 -15.42
CA GLU A 47 3.40 5.20 -16.31
C GLU A 47 3.93 6.48 -15.65
N ALA A 48 3.29 6.92 -14.56
CA ALA A 48 3.67 8.10 -13.79
C ALA A 48 4.55 7.76 -12.57
N MET A 49 4.88 6.47 -12.35
CA MET A 49 5.69 6.05 -11.21
C MET A 49 7.12 6.60 -11.33
N PRO A 50 7.64 7.24 -10.26
CA PRO A 50 9.04 7.66 -10.21
C PRO A 50 9.97 6.44 -10.29
N HIS A 51 11.11 6.59 -10.98
CA HIS A 51 12.05 5.49 -11.22
C HIS A 51 12.86 5.10 -9.98
N ASP A 52 12.81 5.91 -8.92
CA ASP A 52 13.47 5.70 -7.63
C ASP A 52 12.52 5.10 -6.57
N VAL A 53 11.26 4.84 -6.93
CA VAL A 53 10.29 4.18 -6.05
C VAL A 53 10.36 2.66 -6.24
N VAL A 54 10.32 1.93 -5.13
CA VAL A 54 10.23 0.46 -5.16
C VAL A 54 8.84 0.06 -5.63
N THR A 55 8.77 -0.69 -6.73
CA THR A 55 7.54 -1.26 -7.32
C THR A 55 7.59 -2.77 -7.30
#